data_AF-A0A976QC33-F1
#
_entry.id   AF-A0A976QC33-F1
#
_cell.length_a   1.000
_cell.length_b   1.000
_cell.length_c   1.000
_cell.angle_alpha   90.00
_cell.angle_beta   90.00
_cell.angle_gamma   90.00
#
_symmetry.space_group_name_H-M   'P 1'
#
loop_
_entity.id
_entity.type
_entity.pdbx_description
1 polymer ?
#
loop_
_entity_poly.entity_id
_entity_poly.type
_entity_poly.pdbx_seq_one_letter_code
_entity_poly.pdbx_strand_id
1 'polypeptide(L)'
;MKEDALKVERGELTKQHSTCQNNRIKGLLYEYFGDRDIKEIDYALMDDFWTDLFRRGLSNNTVKLHFSSLRKVLTYAQRYKLLDIPPVKPTIKQEDNARGFFNLREYLALCRASHRLLGTSHGI
;
A
#
# COMPACT_ATOMS: atom_id res chain seq x y z
N MET A 1 -1.27 -13.61 0.29
CA MET A 1 -0.81 -14.45 -0.83
C MET A 1 -0.06 -15.64 -0.24
N LYS A 2 -0.27 -16.86 -0.77
CA LYS A 2 0.42 -18.07 -0.27
C LYS A 2 1.95 -17.94 -0.35
N GLU A 3 2.47 -17.31 -1.42
CA GLU A 3 3.90 -17.05 -1.60
C GLU A 3 4.50 -16.15 -0.51
N ASP A 4 3.79 -15.07 -0.13
CA ASP A 4 4.26 -14.16 0.92
C ASP A 4 4.23 -14.83 2.31
N ALA A 5 3.30 -15.77 2.57
CA ALA A 5 3.27 -16.54 3.81
C ALA A 5 4.49 -17.48 3.93
N LEU A 6 4.86 -18.16 2.84
CA LEU A 6 6.06 -19.02 2.81
C LEU A 6 7.36 -18.21 2.99
N LYS A 7 7.42 -16.98 2.46
CA LYS A 7 8.56 -16.08 2.70
C LYS A 7 8.69 -15.66 4.16
N VAL A 8 7.56 -15.46 4.85
CA VAL A 8 7.55 -15.18 6.30
C VAL A 8 8.08 -16.38 7.08
N GLU A 9 7.65 -17.59 6.73
CA GLU A 9 8.12 -18.83 7.37
C GLU A 9 9.63 -19.03 7.20
N ARG A 10 10.19 -18.67 6.04
CA ARG A 10 11.65 -18.70 5.80
C ARG A 10 12.43 -17.53 6.41
N GLY A 11 11.76 -16.57 7.08
CA GLY A 11 12.40 -15.38 7.65
C GLY A 11 12.86 -14.32 6.63
N GLU A 12 12.50 -14.48 5.35
CA GLU A 12 12.83 -13.55 4.26
C GLU A 12 11.92 -12.31 4.27
N LEU A 13 10.78 -12.39 4.95
CA LEU A 13 9.78 -11.33 5.01
C LEU A 13 9.21 -11.17 6.40
N THR A 14 8.99 -9.94 6.84
CA THR A 14 8.33 -9.69 8.11
C THR A 14 6.83 -10.01 8.01
N LYS A 15 6.26 -10.53 9.11
CA LYS A 15 4.82 -10.79 9.22
C LYS A 15 4.00 -9.52 8.98
N GLN A 16 4.46 -8.38 9.51
CA GLN A 16 3.80 -7.08 9.31
C GLN A 16 3.71 -6.70 7.83
N HIS A 17 4.79 -6.87 7.07
CA HIS A 17 4.75 -6.59 5.63
C HIS A 17 3.71 -7.45 4.92
N SER A 18 3.68 -8.77 5.20
CA SER A 18 2.69 -9.69 4.61
C SER A 18 1.25 -9.30 4.98
N THR A 19 1.01 -8.91 6.23
CA THR A 19 -0.31 -8.44 6.69
C THR A 19 -0.74 -7.16 5.98
N CYS A 20 0.11 -6.12 5.94
CA CYS A 20 -0.21 -4.86 5.25
C CYS A 20 -0.49 -5.09 3.76
N GLN A 21 0.26 -6.00 3.14
CA GLN A 21 0.07 -6.37 1.74
C GLN A 21 -1.29 -7.06 1.51
N ASN A 22 -1.64 -8.03 2.35
CA ASN A 22 -2.93 -8.71 2.27
C ASN A 22 -4.09 -7.75 2.54
N ASN A 23 -3.96 -6.82 3.46
CA ASN A 23 -4.99 -5.82 3.76
C ASN A 23 -5.24 -4.91 2.55
N ARG A 24 -4.19 -4.47 1.85
CA ARG A 24 -4.34 -3.69 0.60
C ARG A 24 -5.05 -4.49 -0.51
N ILE A 25 -4.70 -5.76 -0.65
CA ILE A 25 -5.34 -6.64 -1.65
C ILE A 25 -6.82 -6.86 -1.30
N LYS A 26 -7.15 -7.16 -0.04
CA LYS A 26 -8.53 -7.43 0.41
C LYS A 26 -9.40 -6.17 0.55
N GLY A 27 -8.81 -4.99 0.61
CA GLY A 27 -9.52 -3.72 0.68
C GLY A 27 -9.86 -3.19 -0.71
N LEU A 28 -9.43 -1.96 -0.99
CA LEU A 28 -9.74 -1.21 -2.23
C LEU A 28 -9.45 -1.97 -3.52
N LEU A 29 -8.43 -2.85 -3.53
CA LEU A 29 -8.10 -3.60 -4.73
C LEU A 29 -9.16 -4.66 -5.05
N TYR A 30 -9.65 -5.38 -4.03
CA TYR A 30 -10.73 -6.35 -4.20
C TYR A 30 -12.06 -5.64 -4.46
N GLU A 31 -12.33 -4.51 -3.83
CA GLU A 31 -13.53 -3.69 -4.09
C GLU A 31 -13.62 -3.26 -5.56
N TYR A 32 -12.49 -2.91 -6.19
CA TYR A 32 -12.48 -2.41 -7.57
C TYR A 32 -12.39 -3.51 -8.64
N PHE A 33 -11.58 -4.55 -8.39
CA PHE A 33 -11.28 -5.59 -9.39
C PHE A 33 -11.92 -6.94 -9.09
N GLY A 34 -12.57 -7.13 -7.93
CA GLY A 34 -13.02 -8.44 -7.44
C GLY A 34 -13.99 -9.17 -8.36
N ASP A 35 -14.82 -8.41 -9.09
CA ASP A 35 -15.83 -8.95 -10.01
C ASP A 35 -15.37 -8.98 -11.48
N ARG A 36 -14.12 -8.61 -11.76
CA ARG A 36 -13.55 -8.53 -13.13
C ARG A 36 -12.73 -9.77 -13.43
N ASP A 37 -12.74 -10.22 -14.69
CA ASP A 37 -11.75 -11.21 -15.13
C ASP A 37 -10.36 -10.56 -15.14
N ILE A 38 -9.34 -11.28 -14.66
CA ILE A 38 -7.96 -10.82 -14.66
C ILE A 38 -7.43 -10.49 -16.06
N LYS A 39 -8.00 -11.10 -17.10
CA LYS A 39 -7.67 -10.83 -18.50
C LYS A 39 -8.22 -9.51 -19.02
N GLU A 40 -9.26 -8.97 -18.39
CA GLU A 40 -9.85 -7.67 -18.72
C GLU A 40 -9.10 -6.51 -18.07
N ILE A 41 -8.18 -6.80 -17.14
CA ILE A 41 -7.37 -5.76 -16.51
C ILE A 41 -6.35 -5.26 -17.53
N ASP A 42 -6.66 -4.16 -18.19
CA ASP A 42 -5.80 -3.48 -19.15
C ASP A 42 -5.25 -2.16 -18.57
N TYR A 43 -4.60 -1.38 -19.44
CA TYR A 43 -4.07 -0.08 -19.04
C TYR A 43 -5.16 0.94 -18.68
N ALA A 44 -6.26 0.96 -19.42
CA ALA A 44 -7.35 1.92 -19.21
C ALA A 44 -8.02 1.69 -17.85
N LEU A 45 -8.32 0.43 -17.52
CA LEU A 45 -8.93 0.08 -16.24
C LEU A 45 -8.02 0.40 -15.05
N MET A 46 -6.70 0.26 -15.23
CA MET A 46 -5.72 0.70 -14.24
C MET A 46 -5.69 2.22 -14.10
N ASP A 47 -5.77 3.00 -15.19
CA ASP A 47 -5.81 4.46 -15.13
C ASP A 47 -7.12 4.98 -14.50
N ASP A 48 -8.23 4.30 -14.72
CA ASP A 48 -9.50 4.58 -14.04
C ASP A 48 -9.39 4.31 -12.54
N PHE A 49 -8.79 3.18 -12.15
CA PHE A 49 -8.53 2.88 -10.75
C PHE A 49 -7.62 3.92 -10.10
N TRP A 50 -6.57 4.35 -10.82
CA TRP A 50 -5.70 5.43 -10.40
C TRP A 50 -6.51 6.68 -10.07
N THR A 51 -7.33 7.12 -11.02
CA THR A 51 -8.16 8.31 -10.89
C THR A 51 -9.16 8.19 -9.72
N ASP A 52 -9.76 7.02 -9.52
CA ASP A 52 -10.65 6.75 -8.37
C ASP A 52 -9.91 6.93 -7.04
N LEU A 53 -8.69 6.41 -6.90
CA LEU A 53 -7.90 6.58 -5.67
C LEU A 53 -7.55 8.05 -5.39
N PHE A 54 -7.28 8.86 -6.42
CA PHE A 54 -7.08 10.30 -6.24
C PHE A 54 -8.36 11.02 -5.81
N ARG A 55 -9.51 10.66 -6.40
CA ARG A 55 -10.81 11.22 -5.99
C ARG A 55 -11.15 10.89 -4.54
N ARG A 56 -10.70 9.74 -4.04
CA ARG A 56 -10.78 9.36 -2.61
C ARG A 56 -9.79 10.11 -1.70
N GLY A 57 -8.95 10.99 -2.24
CA GLY A 57 -8.00 11.81 -1.47
C GLY A 57 -6.75 11.06 -0.98
N LEU A 58 -6.40 9.92 -1.60
CA LEU A 58 -5.22 9.16 -1.23
C LEU A 58 -3.93 9.85 -1.70
N SER A 59 -2.89 9.81 -0.85
CA SER A 59 -1.58 10.37 -1.21
C SER A 59 -0.91 9.60 -2.35
N ASN A 60 -0.06 10.28 -3.14
CA ASN A 60 0.76 9.68 -4.20
C ASN A 60 1.49 8.40 -3.74
N ASN A 61 2.02 8.40 -2.51
CA ASN A 61 2.72 7.24 -1.97
C ASN A 61 1.75 6.07 -1.70
N THR A 62 0.56 6.36 -1.16
CA THR A 62 -0.45 5.33 -0.92
C THR A 62 -0.93 4.71 -2.23
N VAL A 63 -1.23 5.52 -3.25
CA VAL A 63 -1.62 5.04 -4.58
C VAL A 63 -0.53 4.12 -5.17
N LYS A 64 0.74 4.52 -5.09
CA LYS A 64 1.88 3.66 -5.51
C LYS A 64 1.90 2.31 -4.80
N LEU A 65 1.61 2.25 -3.50
CA LEU A 65 1.54 0.99 -2.75
C LEU A 65 0.39 0.10 -3.22
N HIS A 66 -0.76 0.68 -3.61
CA HIS A 66 -1.85 -0.07 -4.24
C HIS A 66 -1.42 -0.66 -5.59
N PHE A 67 -0.75 0.12 -6.44
CA PHE A 67 -0.22 -0.36 -7.72
C PHE A 67 0.87 -1.42 -7.59
N SER A 68 1.75 -1.28 -6.61
CA SER A 68 2.72 -2.33 -6.26
C SER A 68 2.01 -3.63 -5.89
N SER A 69 0.88 -3.52 -5.16
CA SER A 69 0.06 -4.65 -4.78
C SER A 69 -0.66 -5.29 -5.95
N LEU A 70 -1.26 -4.48 -6.84
CA LEU A 70 -1.87 -4.93 -8.09
C LEU A 70 -0.84 -5.65 -8.98
N ARG A 71 0.34 -5.05 -9.17
CA ARG A 71 1.42 -5.66 -9.96
C ARG A 71 1.80 -7.03 -9.41
N LYS A 72 1.88 -7.18 -8.08
CA LYS A 72 2.14 -8.47 -7.42
C LYS A 72 1.07 -9.52 -7.77
N VAL A 73 -0.21 -9.14 -7.76
CA VAL A 73 -1.33 -10.03 -8.12
C VAL A 73 -1.24 -10.42 -9.60
N LEU A 74 -1.00 -9.47 -10.50
CA LEU A 74 -0.87 -9.73 -11.94
C LEU A 74 0.35 -10.60 -12.28
N THR A 75 1.49 -10.36 -11.64
CA THR A 75 2.68 -11.21 -11.79
C THR A 75 2.44 -12.61 -11.24
N TYR A 76 1.68 -12.74 -10.14
CA TYR A 76 1.27 -14.04 -9.64
C TYR A 76 0.38 -14.75 -10.69
N ALA A 77 -0.64 -14.08 -11.22
CA ALA A 77 -1.50 -14.64 -12.28
C ALA A 77 -0.71 -15.08 -13.52
N GLN A 78 0.28 -14.29 -13.94
CA GLN A 78 1.17 -14.63 -15.05
C GLN A 78 1.97 -15.91 -14.77
N ARG A 79 2.56 -16.06 -13.58
CA ARG A 79 3.33 -17.26 -13.21
C ARG A 79 2.48 -18.54 -13.23
N TYR A 80 1.19 -18.42 -12.98
CA TYR A 80 0.21 -19.52 -13.03
C TYR A 80 -0.49 -19.65 -14.39
N LYS A 81 -0.01 -18.95 -15.43
CA LYS A 81 -0.54 -18.98 -16.80
C LYS A 81 -2.02 -18.58 -16.90
N LEU A 82 -2.50 -17.76 -15.97
CA LEU A 82 -3.83 -17.15 -16.04
C LEU A 82 -3.83 -15.90 -16.94
N LEU A 83 -2.65 -15.31 -17.16
CA LEU A 83 -2.41 -14.13 -17.96
C LEU A 83 -1.09 -14.30 -18.72
N ASP A 84 -1.05 -13.98 -20.01
CA ASP A 84 0.18 -14.15 -20.82
C ASP A 84 1.18 -13.02 -20.54
N ILE A 85 0.72 -11.77 -20.64
CA ILE A 85 1.53 -10.58 -20.47
C ILE A 85 0.81 -9.63 -19.52
N PRO A 86 1.40 -9.28 -18.37
CA PRO A 86 0.81 -8.28 -17.49
C PRO A 86 0.86 -6.91 -18.17
N PRO A 87 -0.17 -6.06 -18.00
CA PRO A 87 -0.22 -4.78 -18.67
C PRO A 87 0.91 -3.85 -18.19
N VAL A 88 1.26 -2.89 -19.04
CA VAL A 88 2.34 -1.94 -18.79
C VAL A 88 1.99 -1.06 -17.60
N LYS A 89 2.95 -0.86 -16.70
CA LYS A 89 2.78 0.02 -15.54
C LYS A 89 2.62 1.47 -16.02
N PRO A 90 1.61 2.22 -15.54
CA PRO A 90 1.52 3.65 -15.82
C PRO A 90 2.71 4.41 -15.22
N THR A 91 3.20 5.43 -15.94
CA THR A 91 4.25 6.32 -15.45
C THR A 91 3.65 7.32 -14.47
N ILE A 92 4.12 7.27 -13.23
CA ILE A 92 3.58 8.07 -12.13
C ILE A 92 4.53 9.22 -11.85
N LYS A 93 4.06 10.47 -11.98
CA LYS A 93 4.82 11.64 -11.50
C LYS A 93 4.93 11.56 -9.98
N GLN A 94 6.17 11.66 -9.48
CA GLN A 94 6.44 11.67 -8.05
C GLN A 94 6.55 13.10 -7.57
N GLU A 95 5.63 13.51 -6.70
CA GLU A 95 5.85 14.67 -5.84
C GLU A 95 6.42 14.16 -4.51
N ASP A 96 7.59 14.66 -4.15
CA ASP A 96 8.24 14.33 -2.88
C ASP A 96 7.77 15.32 -1.82
N ASN A 97 6.98 14.84 -0.86
CA ASN A 97 6.61 15.60 0.33
C ASN A 97 7.53 15.17 1.47
N ALA A 98 8.73 15.73 1.51
CA ALA A 98 9.66 15.52 2.61
C ALA A 98 8.99 15.99 3.92
N ARG A 99 8.89 15.09 4.90
CA ARG A 99 8.46 15.48 6.25
C ARG A 99 9.54 16.37 6.86
N GLY A 100 9.15 17.54 7.37
CA GLY A 100 10.06 18.42 8.09
C GLY A 100 10.66 17.74 9.32
N PHE A 101 11.88 18.13 9.68
CA PHE A 101 12.48 17.76 10.95
C PHE A 101 11.95 18.66 12.05
N PHE A 102 11.87 18.14 13.28
CA PHE A 102 11.63 18.99 14.44
C PHE A 102 12.78 19.96 14.63
N ASN A 103 12.47 21.24 14.79
CA ASN A 103 13.45 22.19 15.32
C ASN A 103 13.61 22.00 16.84
N LEU A 104 14.65 22.63 17.43
CA LEU A 104 14.94 22.49 18.86
C LEU A 104 13.75 22.85 19.75
N ARG A 105 12.97 23.89 19.38
CA ARG A 105 11.82 24.34 20.16
C ARG A 105 10.69 23.31 20.13
N GLU A 106 10.38 22.77 18.96
CA GLU A 106 9.37 21.72 18.78
C GLU A 106 9.76 20.43 19.48
N TYR A 107 11.03 20.05 19.42
CA TYR A 107 11.55 18.90 20.13
C TYR A 107 11.40 19.06 21.65
N LEU A 108 11.80 20.21 22.21
CA LEU A 108 11.63 20.49 23.64
C LEU A 108 10.15 20.51 24.04
N ALA A 109 9.27 21.03 23.19
CA ALA A 109 7.83 21.00 23.41
C ALA A 109 7.29 19.56 23.46
N LEU A 110 7.74 18.69 22.54
CA LEU A 110 7.40 17.27 22.54
C LEU A 110 7.87 16.59 23.82
N CYS A 111 9.12 16.79 24.25
CA CYS A 111 9.63 16.21 25.50
C CYS A 111 8.81 16.65 26.71
N ARG A 112 8.51 17.94 26.85
CA ARG A 112 7.68 18.47 27.95
C ARG A 112 6.28 17.87 27.96
N ALA A 113 5.66 17.76 26.78
CA ALA A 113 4.34 17.14 26.64
C ALA A 113 4.37 15.66 27.04
N SER A 114 5.36 14.91 26.58
CA SER A 114 5.56 13.50 26.95
C SER A 114 5.75 13.32 28.45
N HIS A 115 6.59 14.15 29.09
CA HIS A 115 6.79 14.09 30.54
C HIS A 115 5.54 14.42 31.34
N ARG A 116 4.73 15.37 30.88
CA ARG A 116 3.46 15.72 31.53
C ARG A 116 2.42 14.59 31.45
N LEU A 117 2.48 13.78 30.39
CA LEU A 117 1.57 12.66 30.15
C LEU A 117 2.06 11.33 30.76
N LEU A 118 3.27 11.30 31.35
CA LEU A 118 3.75 10.14 32.09
C LEU A 118 2.89 9.94 33.34
N GLY A 119 2.26 8.77 33.45
CA GLY A 119 1.46 8.38 34.61
C GLY A 119 -0.02 8.80 34.56
N THR A 120 -0.44 9.61 33.59
CA THR A 120 -1.88 9.76 33.28
C THR A 120 -2.37 8.50 32.59
N SER A 121 -3.17 7.68 33.27
CA SER A 121 -3.87 6.59 32.60
C SER A 121 -4.83 7.20 31.57
N HIS A 122 -4.67 6.83 30.30
CA HIS A 122 -5.77 6.95 29.37
C HIS A 122 -6.79 5.89 29.78
N GLY A 123 -7.94 6.31 30.29
CA GLY A 123 -9.07 5.42 30.51
C GLY A 123 -9.44 4.76 29.18
N ILE A 124 -9.29 3.45 29.12
CA ILE A 124 -9.90 2.57 28.11
C ILE A 124 -11.17 2.03 28.73
#